data_AF-M0KLL7-F1
#
_entry.id   AF-M0KLL7-F1
#
_cell.length_a   1.000
_cell.length_b   1.000
_cell.length_c   1.000
_cell.angle_alpha   90.00
_cell.angle_beta   90.00
_cell.angle_gamma   90.00
#
_symmetry.space_group_name_H-M   'P 1'
#
loop_
_entity.id
_entity.type
_entity.pdbx_description
1 polymer ?
#
loop_
_entity_poly.entity_id
_entity_poly.type
_entity_poly.pdbx_seq_one_letter_code
_entity_poly.pdbx_strand_id
1 'polypeptide(L)'
;MQRTGGVSLAAVLGLSTSASAMVDDDGNFESDPYTLGIASGDPLPDSVIIWTRLAPNPLEADGAMPSETFSVEWTVATDEGMSDIVNTGTATAEPDHAHTIHVDADGLEPATEYYYQFACRGETSPIGRTKTAPAAGASVDAFQFGFASWYVFTPRTQQLV
;
A
#
# COMPACT_ATOMS: atom_id res chain seq x y z
N MET A 1 -49.39 -41.32 30.21
CA MET A 1 -48.05 -41.58 29.64
C MET A 1 -48.01 -40.98 28.24
N GLN A 2 -46.88 -40.38 27.85
CA GLN A 2 -46.50 -39.79 26.54
C GLN A 2 -47.06 -38.37 26.28
N ARG A 3 -46.31 -37.30 26.55
CA ARG A 3 -45.05 -36.75 25.97
C ARG A 3 -45.27 -35.90 24.72
N THR A 4 -45.15 -34.60 24.97
CA THR A 4 -44.74 -33.45 24.14
C THR A 4 -43.86 -33.77 22.94
N GLY A 5 -44.04 -33.04 21.84
CA GLY A 5 -43.05 -32.94 20.76
C GLY A 5 -43.47 -31.97 19.66
N GLY A 6 -42.67 -30.91 19.47
CA GLY A 6 -42.81 -29.98 18.34
C GLY A 6 -41.76 -28.87 18.45
N VAL A 7 -40.53 -29.14 18.00
CA VAL A 7 -39.48 -28.13 17.88
C VAL A 7 -39.42 -27.73 16.41
N SER A 8 -39.74 -26.46 16.12
CA SER A 8 -39.56 -25.89 14.79
C SER A 8 -38.14 -25.32 14.68
N LEU A 9 -37.34 -25.88 13.78
CA LEU A 9 -36.02 -25.34 13.43
C LEU A 9 -36.23 -24.27 12.34
N ALA A 10 -36.03 -23.00 12.67
CA ALA A 10 -35.95 -21.93 11.68
C ALA A 10 -34.49 -21.82 11.22
N ALA A 11 -34.22 -22.19 9.97
CA ALA A 11 -32.92 -21.97 9.34
C ALA A 11 -32.85 -20.51 8.87
N VAL A 12 -31.96 -19.72 9.47
CA VAL A 12 -31.61 -18.39 8.98
C VAL A 12 -30.57 -18.59 7.87
N LEU A 13 -30.95 -18.36 6.62
CA LEU A 13 -30.02 -18.24 5.51
C LEU A 13 -29.25 -16.93 5.69
N GLY A 14 -27.97 -17.03 6.06
CA GLY A 14 -27.07 -15.89 6.07
C GLY A 14 -26.87 -15.39 4.65
N LEU A 15 -27.22 -14.12 4.40
CA LEU A 15 -26.81 -13.40 3.20
C LEU A 15 -25.33 -13.07 3.35
N SER A 16 -24.45 -13.90 2.80
CA SER A 16 -23.06 -13.54 2.60
C SER A 16 -22.99 -12.56 1.44
N THR A 17 -22.92 -11.26 1.72
CA THR A 17 -22.50 -10.27 0.73
C THR A 17 -21.00 -10.47 0.53
N SER A 18 -20.61 -11.28 -0.46
CA SER A 18 -19.23 -11.29 -0.91
C SER A 18 -18.91 -9.88 -1.41
N ALA A 19 -17.98 -9.20 -0.76
CA ALA A 19 -17.31 -8.09 -1.41
C ALA A 19 -16.68 -8.68 -2.68
N SER A 20 -17.06 -8.19 -3.86
CA SER A 20 -16.37 -8.58 -5.08
C SER A 20 -14.94 -8.08 -4.93
N ALA A 21 -14.00 -9.02 -4.80
CA ALA A 21 -12.60 -8.69 -4.96
C ALA A 21 -12.44 -8.04 -6.34
N MET A 22 -11.77 -6.89 -6.41
CA MET A 22 -11.53 -6.19 -7.68
C MET A 22 -10.31 -6.77 -8.41
N VAL A 23 -10.31 -8.10 -8.49
CA VAL A 23 -9.30 -8.93 -9.14
C VAL A 23 -10.05 -9.96 -9.98
N ASP A 24 -9.72 -10.05 -11.27
CA ASP A 24 -10.38 -10.97 -12.21
C ASP A 24 -9.95 -12.43 -12.03
N ASP A 25 -10.60 -13.35 -12.78
CA ASP A 25 -10.30 -14.79 -12.74
C ASP A 25 -8.86 -15.13 -13.19
N ASP A 26 -8.23 -14.24 -13.96
CA ASP A 26 -6.84 -14.36 -14.40
C ASP A 26 -5.84 -13.75 -13.39
N GLY A 27 -6.35 -13.15 -12.32
CA GLY A 27 -5.60 -12.51 -11.25
C GLY A 27 -5.27 -11.03 -11.51
N ASN A 28 -5.69 -10.41 -12.60
CA ASN A 28 -5.39 -8.99 -12.85
C ASN A 28 -6.28 -8.08 -12.03
N PHE A 29 -5.81 -6.86 -11.75
CA PHE A 29 -6.63 -5.86 -11.09
C PHE A 29 -7.69 -5.30 -12.05
N GLU A 30 -8.94 -5.19 -11.60
CA GLU A 30 -10.02 -4.57 -12.38
C GLU A 30 -9.96 -3.02 -12.35
N SER A 31 -9.19 -2.45 -11.42
CA SER A 31 -8.95 -1.02 -11.26
C SER A 31 -7.60 -0.77 -10.57
N ASP A 32 -7.11 0.48 -10.62
CA ASP A 32 -5.82 0.87 -10.05
C ASP A 32 -5.68 0.42 -8.58
N PRO A 33 -4.74 -0.50 -8.25
CA PRO A 33 -4.56 -0.95 -6.87
C PRO A 33 -3.85 0.07 -5.99
N TYR A 34 -3.24 1.11 -6.55
CA TYR A 34 -2.43 2.10 -5.83
C TYR A 34 -3.23 3.35 -5.41
N THR A 35 -4.52 3.19 -5.09
CA THR A 35 -5.43 4.31 -4.76
C THR A 35 -5.03 5.12 -3.53
N LEU A 36 -4.28 4.52 -2.60
CA LEU A 36 -3.73 5.17 -1.41
C LEU A 36 -2.37 5.83 -1.65
N GLY A 37 -1.89 5.76 -2.89
CA GLY A 37 -0.59 6.28 -3.29
C GLY A 37 0.56 5.48 -2.72
N ILE A 38 1.70 6.17 -2.64
CA ILE A 38 2.97 5.64 -2.17
C ILE A 38 3.60 6.63 -1.19
N ALA A 39 4.51 6.15 -0.36
CA ALA A 39 5.23 6.98 0.59
C ALA A 39 6.67 6.50 0.79
N SER A 40 7.51 7.37 1.33
CA SER A 40 8.84 7.02 1.79
C SER A 40 9.12 7.70 3.14
N GLY A 41 9.99 7.11 3.94
CA GLY A 41 10.28 7.59 5.29
C GLY A 41 11.52 6.95 5.91
N ASP A 42 11.83 7.36 7.14
CA ASP A 42 12.98 6.89 7.92
C ASP A 42 14.30 6.83 7.13
N PRO A 43 14.73 7.95 6.50
CA PRO A 43 15.96 7.96 5.71
C PRO A 43 17.19 7.77 6.60
N LEU A 44 18.01 6.79 6.25
CA LEU A 44 19.38 6.61 6.70
C LEU A 44 20.35 7.15 5.63
N PRO A 45 21.67 7.25 5.94
CA PRO A 45 22.65 7.65 4.94
C PRO A 45 22.68 6.73 3.72
N ASP A 46 22.38 5.45 3.90
CA ASP A 46 22.51 4.40 2.90
C ASP A 46 21.21 3.66 2.60
N SER A 47 20.10 4.06 3.23
CA SER A 47 18.80 3.43 2.98
C SER A 47 17.62 4.37 3.20
N VAL A 48 16.45 3.93 2.72
CA VAL A 48 15.17 4.57 3.03
C VAL A 48 14.05 3.55 2.99
N ILE A 49 13.03 3.74 3.84
CA ILE A 49 11.81 2.94 3.76
C ILE A 49 10.95 3.45 2.61
N ILE A 50 10.50 2.55 1.74
CA ILE A 50 9.44 2.81 0.75
C ILE A 50 8.20 1.98 1.08
N TRP A 51 7.03 2.58 0.86
CA TRP A 51 5.75 2.06 1.31
C TRP A 51 4.67 2.20 0.23
N THR A 52 3.79 1.19 0.16
CA THR A 52 2.52 1.25 -0.55
C THR A 52 1.51 0.28 0.07
N ARG A 53 0.24 0.39 -0.31
CA ARG A 53 -0.81 -0.59 0.01
C ARG A 53 -1.67 -0.85 -1.21
N LEU A 54 -1.86 -2.12 -1.56
CA LEU A 54 -2.79 -2.52 -2.61
C LEU A 54 -4.21 -2.44 -2.06
N ALA A 55 -5.02 -1.54 -2.63
CA ALA A 55 -6.41 -1.33 -2.24
C ALA A 55 -7.20 -0.69 -3.40
N PRO A 56 -7.67 -1.47 -4.39
CA PRO A 56 -8.49 -0.95 -5.49
C PRO A 56 -9.74 -0.18 -5.02
N ASN A 57 -10.33 -0.58 -3.89
CA ASN A 57 -11.40 0.16 -3.24
C ASN A 57 -11.16 0.29 -1.72
N PRO A 58 -10.47 1.36 -1.27
CA PRO A 58 -9.96 1.46 0.09
C PRO A 58 -11.04 1.66 1.17
N LEU A 59 -12.29 1.95 0.78
CA LEU A 59 -13.42 2.11 1.70
C LEU A 59 -14.16 0.80 1.98
N GLU A 60 -13.94 -0.23 1.15
CA GLU A 60 -14.48 -1.57 1.36
C GLU A 60 -13.61 -2.38 2.33
N ALA A 61 -14.17 -3.49 2.83
CA ALA A 61 -13.42 -4.43 3.65
C ALA A 61 -12.14 -4.88 2.91
N ASP A 62 -11.02 -4.86 3.64
CA ASP A 62 -9.69 -5.22 3.14
C ASP A 62 -9.23 -4.49 1.86
N GLY A 63 -9.87 -3.36 1.51
CA GLY A 63 -9.54 -2.61 0.29
C GLY A 63 -10.11 -3.21 -1.00
N ALA A 64 -11.12 -4.09 -0.89
CA ALA A 64 -11.63 -4.96 -1.97
C ALA A 64 -10.56 -5.89 -2.56
N MET A 65 -9.63 -6.33 -1.71
CA MET A 65 -8.61 -7.32 -2.05
C MET A 65 -9.07 -8.74 -1.69
N PRO A 66 -8.72 -9.76 -2.48
CA PRO A 66 -8.94 -11.16 -2.13
C PRO A 66 -8.00 -11.62 -1.00
N SER A 67 -8.39 -12.68 -0.28
CA SER A 67 -7.58 -13.31 0.77
C SER A 67 -6.44 -14.18 0.20
N GLU A 68 -5.61 -13.61 -0.67
CA GLU A 68 -4.39 -14.22 -1.22
C GLU A 68 -3.19 -13.27 -1.14
N THR A 69 -1.98 -13.79 -1.36
CA THR A 69 -0.75 -12.99 -1.37
C THR A 69 -0.42 -12.47 -2.76
N PHE A 70 0.17 -11.27 -2.83
CA PHE A 70 0.57 -10.62 -4.07
C PHE A 70 2.07 -10.36 -4.07
N SER A 71 2.74 -10.70 -5.17
CA SER A 71 4.14 -10.36 -5.40
C SER A 71 4.22 -8.96 -5.99
N VAL A 72 4.85 -8.03 -5.28
CA VAL A 72 4.98 -6.62 -5.69
C VAL A 72 6.45 -6.34 -5.97
N GLU A 73 6.75 -5.97 -7.21
CA GLU A 73 8.06 -5.50 -7.62
C GLU A 73 8.25 -4.06 -7.15
N TRP A 74 9.46 -3.72 -6.72
CA TRP A 74 9.84 -2.35 -6.39
C TRP A 74 11.16 -2.01 -7.05
N THR A 75 11.31 -0.74 -7.42
CA THR A 75 12.49 -0.23 -8.12
C THR A 75 12.86 1.13 -7.56
N VAL A 76 14.17 1.38 -7.44
CA VAL A 76 14.77 2.68 -7.09
C VAL A 76 15.73 3.09 -8.20
N ALA A 77 15.61 4.33 -8.67
CA ALA A 77 16.41 4.90 -9.74
C ALA A 77 16.97 6.29 -9.37
N THR A 78 18.01 6.72 -10.06
CA THR A 78 18.61 8.07 -9.87
C THR A 78 17.91 9.16 -10.67
N ASP A 79 17.03 8.80 -11.61
CA ASP A 79 16.30 9.72 -12.47
C ASP A 79 14.78 9.49 -12.43
N GLU A 80 14.01 10.55 -12.67
CA GLU A 80 12.55 10.51 -12.68
C GLU A 80 11.98 9.66 -13.83
N GLY A 81 12.78 9.41 -14.88
CA GLY A 81 12.42 8.54 -15.99
C GLY A 81 12.51 7.05 -15.69
N MET A 82 12.96 6.67 -14.49
CA MET A 82 13.20 5.28 -14.07
C MET A 82 14.13 4.54 -15.05
N SER A 83 15.15 5.22 -15.57
CA SER A 83 16.07 4.66 -16.57
C SER A 83 17.39 4.17 -15.97
N ASP A 84 17.90 4.86 -14.94
CA ASP A 84 19.13 4.55 -14.22
C ASP A 84 18.80 3.87 -12.89
N ILE A 85 18.49 2.57 -12.95
CA ILE A 85 18.09 1.75 -11.80
C ILE A 85 19.30 1.41 -10.93
N VAL A 86 19.19 1.67 -9.62
CA VAL A 86 20.24 1.42 -8.62
C VAL A 86 19.88 0.34 -7.61
N ASN A 87 18.60 0.10 -7.35
CA ASN A 87 18.15 -0.99 -6.49
C ASN A 87 16.78 -1.49 -6.97
N THR A 88 16.51 -2.78 -6.81
CA THR A 88 15.23 -3.40 -7.17
C THR A 88 15.04 -4.67 -6.37
N GLY A 89 13.79 -5.08 -6.21
CA GLY A 89 13.45 -6.34 -5.59
C GLY A 89 11.97 -6.63 -5.64
N THR A 90 11.57 -7.58 -4.81
CA THR A 90 10.19 -8.01 -4.68
C THR A 90 9.81 -8.07 -3.21
N ALA A 91 8.59 -7.68 -2.90
CA ALA A 91 7.98 -7.79 -1.58
C ALA A 91 6.63 -8.50 -1.68
N THR A 92 6.25 -9.21 -0.63
CA THR A 92 4.97 -9.93 -0.56
C THR A 92 3.93 -9.08 0.15
N ALA A 93 2.83 -8.77 -0.52
CA ALA A 93 1.65 -8.17 0.08
C ALA A 93 0.76 -9.29 0.63
N GLU A 94 0.59 -9.34 1.95
CA GLU A 94 -0.17 -10.38 2.63
C GLU A 94 -1.53 -9.87 3.13
N PRO A 95 -2.60 -10.69 3.09
CA PRO A 95 -3.90 -10.32 3.65
C PRO A 95 -3.84 -9.93 5.12
N ASP A 96 -3.04 -10.63 5.92
CA ASP A 96 -2.87 -10.37 7.36
C ASP A 96 -2.27 -8.99 7.66
N HIS A 97 -1.66 -8.36 6.65
CA HIS A 97 -1.09 -7.02 6.70
C HIS A 97 -1.85 -6.05 5.77
N ALA A 98 -3.10 -6.35 5.46
CA ALA A 98 -3.97 -5.56 4.59
C ALA A 98 -3.34 -5.22 3.24
N HIS A 99 -2.54 -6.16 2.69
CA HIS A 99 -1.78 -6.03 1.44
C HIS A 99 -0.86 -4.80 1.40
N THR A 100 -0.30 -4.47 2.55
CA THR A 100 0.68 -3.39 2.71
C THR A 100 2.08 -3.89 2.39
N ILE A 101 2.87 -3.04 1.74
CA ILE A 101 4.29 -3.26 1.45
C ILE A 101 5.13 -2.26 2.25
N HIS A 102 6.16 -2.77 2.92
CA HIS A 102 7.22 -1.99 3.55
C HIS A 102 8.56 -2.58 3.14
N VAL A 103 9.41 -1.78 2.50
CA VAL A 103 10.73 -2.21 2.02
C VAL A 103 11.78 -1.25 2.56
N ASP A 104 12.85 -1.81 3.12
CA ASP A 104 14.10 -1.08 3.41
C ASP A 104 14.97 -1.13 2.16
N ALA A 105 14.98 -0.05 1.39
CA ALA A 105 15.75 0.07 0.16
C ALA A 105 17.15 0.58 0.51
N ASP A 106 18.11 -0.34 0.60
CA ASP A 106 19.49 -0.10 1.03
C ASP A 106 20.48 0.09 -0.14
N GLY A 107 21.77 0.18 0.18
CA GLY A 107 22.84 0.32 -0.81
C GLY A 107 22.84 1.65 -1.54
N LEU A 108 22.24 2.68 -0.94
CA LEU A 108 22.13 4.02 -1.51
C LEU A 108 23.28 4.93 -1.07
N GLU A 109 23.50 6.00 -1.84
CA GLU A 109 24.50 7.01 -1.51
C GLU A 109 23.92 8.07 -0.56
N PRO A 110 24.69 8.59 0.41
CA PRO A 110 24.23 9.63 1.33
C PRO A 110 23.84 10.94 0.66
N ALA A 111 22.91 11.66 1.29
CA ALA A 111 22.41 12.97 0.85
C ALA A 111 21.94 13.03 -0.61
N THR A 112 21.49 11.90 -1.17
CA THR A 112 21.17 11.75 -2.60
C THR A 112 19.67 11.61 -2.79
N GLU A 113 19.14 12.31 -3.81
CA GLU A 113 17.75 12.19 -4.23
C GLU A 113 17.58 10.95 -5.13
N TYR A 114 16.52 10.20 -4.87
CA TYR A 114 16.15 9.01 -5.63
C TYR A 114 14.67 9.03 -5.99
N TYR A 115 14.33 8.26 -7.02
CA TYR A 115 12.98 8.01 -7.47
C TYR A 115 12.65 6.54 -7.26
N TYR A 116 11.39 6.24 -6.94
CA TYR A 116 10.97 4.86 -6.68
C TYR A 116 9.56 4.59 -7.21
N GLN A 117 9.31 3.32 -7.55
CA GLN A 117 8.03 2.87 -8.11
C GLN A 117 7.76 1.42 -7.71
N PHE A 118 6.48 1.07 -7.59
CA PHE A 118 6.02 -0.30 -7.40
C PHE A 118 5.30 -0.80 -8.66
N ALA A 119 5.37 -2.11 -8.91
CA ALA A 119 4.61 -2.78 -9.95
C ALA A 119 4.02 -4.10 -9.44
N CYS A 120 2.79 -4.43 -9.85
CA CYS A 120 2.15 -5.68 -9.50
C CYS A 120 1.13 -6.07 -10.57
N ARG A 121 1.25 -7.29 -11.11
CA ARG A 121 0.31 -7.87 -12.10
C ARG A 121 -0.04 -6.90 -13.25
N GLY A 122 0.96 -6.22 -13.81
CA GLY A 122 0.82 -5.30 -14.94
C GLY A 122 0.46 -3.86 -14.58
N GLU A 123 0.06 -3.59 -13.34
CA GLU A 123 -0.20 -2.24 -12.83
C GLU A 123 1.06 -1.62 -12.25
N THR A 124 1.20 -0.29 -12.38
CA THR A 124 2.34 0.47 -11.87
C THR A 124 1.87 1.64 -11.02
N SER A 125 2.55 1.88 -9.90
CA SER A 125 2.26 3.02 -9.04
C SER A 125 2.69 4.34 -9.70
N PRO A 126 2.25 5.50 -9.17
CA PRO A 126 2.95 6.76 -9.41
C PRO A 126 4.45 6.64 -9.06
N ILE A 127 5.27 7.55 -9.58
CA ILE A 127 6.69 7.65 -9.22
C ILE A 127 6.81 8.54 -7.98
N GLY A 128 7.47 8.01 -6.96
CA GLY A 128 7.77 8.71 -5.72
C GLY A 128 9.17 9.30 -5.75
N ARG A 129 9.42 10.30 -4.92
CA ARG A 129 10.74 10.89 -4.74
C ARG A 129 11.12 10.86 -3.27
N THR A 130 12.36 10.48 -3.00
CA THR A 130 12.92 10.37 -1.65
C THR A 130 14.35 10.91 -1.60
N LYS A 131 14.89 11.09 -0.40
CA LYS A 131 16.27 11.54 -0.19
C LYS A 131 16.88 10.85 1.03
N THR A 132 18.05 10.24 0.86
CA THR A 132 18.83 9.65 1.96
C THR A 132 19.36 10.74 2.89
N ALA A 133 19.60 10.37 4.15
CA ALA A 133 20.19 11.29 5.11
C ALA A 133 21.64 11.63 4.73
N PRO A 134 22.20 12.77 5.18
CA PRO A 134 23.62 13.01 5.10
C PRO A 134 24.42 11.96 5.90
N ALA A 135 25.64 11.68 5.46
CA ALA A 135 26.55 10.81 6.20
C ALA A 135 26.77 11.32 7.64
N ALA A 136 26.96 10.40 8.59
CA ALA A 136 27.19 10.74 9.99
C ALA A 136 28.41 11.68 10.12
N GLY A 137 28.22 12.84 10.73
CA GLY A 137 29.27 13.85 10.91
C GLY A 137 29.55 14.73 9.69
N ALA A 138 28.80 14.60 8.60
CA ALA A 138 28.91 15.51 7.45
C ALA A 138 28.54 16.95 7.84
N SER A 139 29.28 17.92 7.33
CA SER A 139 28.90 19.33 7.41
C SER A 139 27.74 19.60 6.45
N VAL A 140 26.61 20.05 6.98
CA VAL A 140 25.41 20.36 6.20
C VAL A 140 25.19 21.88 6.23
N ASP A 141 25.16 22.52 5.06
CA ASP A 141 25.02 23.97 4.95
C ASP A 141 23.62 24.45 5.37
N ALA A 142 22.57 23.67 5.04
CA ALA A 142 21.19 23.97 5.40
C ALA A 142 20.36 22.70 5.56
N PHE A 143 19.46 22.70 6.55
CA PHE A 143 18.47 21.65 6.78
C PHE A 143 17.08 22.28 6.78
N GLN A 144 16.18 21.76 5.94
CA GLN A 144 14.80 22.23 5.83
C GLN A 144 13.87 21.02 5.93
N PHE A 145 12.86 21.13 6.78
CA PHE A 145 11.83 20.12 6.93
C PHE A 145 10.47 20.78 7.21
N GLY A 146 9.40 20.12 6.76
CA GLY A 146 8.04 20.45 7.13
C GLY A 146 7.61 19.60 8.33
N PHE A 147 6.82 20.20 9.23
CA PHE A 147 6.17 19.47 10.32
C PHE A 147 4.67 19.76 10.29
N ALA A 148 3.86 18.71 10.39
CA ALA A 148 2.41 18.81 10.42
C ALA A 148 1.85 18.01 11.62
N SER A 149 0.79 18.53 12.22
CA SER A 149 0.05 17.86 13.30
C SER A 149 -1.44 18.22 13.20
N TRP A 150 -2.31 17.41 13.80
CA TRP A 150 -3.77 17.64 13.87
C TRP A 150 -4.47 17.79 12.51
N TYR A 151 -4.38 16.75 11.68
CA TYR A 151 -5.18 16.65 10.47
C TYR A 151 -6.58 16.10 10.80
N VAL A 152 -7.62 16.93 10.69
CA VAL A 152 -9.02 16.50 10.88
C VAL A 152 -9.63 16.16 9.53
N PHE A 153 -10.08 14.92 9.39
CA PHE A 153 -10.95 14.51 8.30
C PHE A 153 -12.41 14.73 8.70
N THR A 154 -13.16 15.49 7.89
CA THR A 154 -14.60 15.65 8.05
C THR A 154 -15.31 15.09 6.81
N PRO A 155 -16.03 13.95 6.90
CA PRO A 155 -16.77 13.42 5.76
C PRO A 155 -17.90 14.38 5.38
N ARG A 156 -18.02 14.71 4.10
CA ARG A 156 -19.21 15.42 3.59
C ARG A 156 -20.36 14.41 3.43
N THR A 157 -21.35 14.47 4.30
CA THR A 157 -22.66 13.85 4.04
C THR A 157 -23.33 14.63 2.92
N GLN A 158 -23.55 13.99 1.76
CA GLN A 158 -24.46 14.54 0.77
C GLN A 158 -25.86 14.50 1.38
N GLN A 159 -26.43 15.68 1.67
CA GLN A 159 -27.86 15.80 1.89
C GLN A 159 -28.56 15.52 0.56
N LEU A 160 -29.25 14.39 0.49
CA LEU A 160 -30.24 14.15 -0.56
C LEU A 160 -31.36 15.19 -0.37
N VAL A 161 -31.51 16.07 -1.36
CA VAL A 161 -32.65 16.97 -1.52
C VAL A 161 -33.84 16.25 -2.15
#